data_AF-A0A950XAQ2-F1
#
_entry.id   AF-A0A950XAQ2-F1
#
_cell.length_a   1.000
_cell.length_b   1.000
_cell.length_c   1.000
_cell.angle_alpha   90.00
_cell.angle_beta   90.00
_cell.angle_gamma   90.00
#
_symmetry.space_group_name_H-M   'P 1'
#
loop_
_entity.id
_entity.type
_entity.pdbx_description
1 polymer ?
#
loop_
_entity_poly.entity_id
_entity_poly.type
_entity_poly.pdbx_seq_one_letter_code
_entity_poly.pdbx_strand_id
1 'polypeptide(L)'
;MTSLTIELPENQKAALAAKAAAKGLSTEQYAREVLEHDLAPEWLRKSWETAHQSGLDRLSEVDIDAEIAAARRERRSSPHRGA
;
A
#
# COMPACT_ATOMS: atom_id res chain seq x y z
N MET A 1 -10.27 -14.03 -27.02
CA MET A 1 -9.17 -13.11 -26.68
C MET A 1 -9.80 -11.82 -26.20
N THR A 2 -9.70 -11.52 -24.90
CA THR A 2 -10.19 -10.27 -24.33
C THR A 2 -9.09 -9.22 -24.47
N SER A 3 -9.34 -8.17 -25.24
CA SER A 3 -8.45 -7.02 -25.39
C SER A 3 -8.94 -5.87 -24.51
N LEU A 4 -8.08 -5.35 -23.65
CA LEU A 4 -8.34 -4.18 -22.82
C LEU A 4 -7.46 -3.02 -23.29
N THR A 5 -8.07 -1.89 -23.63
CA THR A 5 -7.34 -0.66 -24.01
C THR A 5 -7.25 0.26 -22.81
N ILE A 6 -6.03 0.67 -22.44
CA ILE A 6 -5.77 1.59 -21.33
C ILE A 6 -5.07 2.83 -21.89
N GLU A 7 -5.73 3.98 -21.75
CA GLU A 7 -5.17 5.28 -22.10
C GLU A 7 -4.24 5.73 -20.97
N LEU A 8 -2.95 5.88 -21.27
CA LEU A 8 -1.95 6.36 -20.33
C LEU A 8 -1.38 7.70 -20.81
N PRO A 9 -1.09 8.66 -19.91
CA PRO A 9 -0.28 9.82 -20.23
C PRO A 9 1.11 9.41 -20.77
N GLU A 10 1.71 10.22 -21.65
CA GLU A 10 2.95 9.81 -22.31
C GLU A 10 4.14 9.58 -21.37
N ASN A 11 4.21 10.34 -20.27
CA ASN A 11 5.21 10.10 -19.23
C ASN A 11 5.02 8.71 -18.57
N GLN A 12 3.79 8.24 -18.44
CA GLN A 12 3.50 6.91 -17.89
C GLN A 12 3.76 5.79 -18.91
N LYS A 13 3.47 6.02 -20.21
CA LYS A 13 3.85 5.08 -21.28
C LYS A 13 5.37 4.89 -21.34
N ALA A 14 6.12 5.99 -21.27
CA ALA A 14 7.58 5.95 -21.25
C ALA A 14 8.12 5.20 -20.02
N ALA A 15 7.58 5.48 -18.83
CA ALA A 15 7.98 4.77 -17.61
C ALA A 15 7.67 3.27 -17.68
N LEU A 16 6.50 2.88 -18.20
CA LEU A 16 6.11 1.49 -18.38
C LEU A 16 7.04 0.77 -19.35
N ALA A 17 7.35 1.38 -20.50
CA ALA A 17 8.28 0.84 -21.48
C ALA A 17 9.70 0.67 -20.91
N ALA A 18 10.19 1.64 -20.14
CA ALA A 18 11.50 1.55 -19.48
C ALA A 18 11.56 0.40 -18.47
N LYS A 19 10.50 0.21 -17.68
CA LYS A 19 10.39 -0.91 -16.72
C LYS A 19 10.29 -2.26 -17.43
N ALA A 20 9.55 -2.35 -18.53
CA ALA A 20 9.45 -3.56 -19.35
C ALA A 20 10.81 -3.93 -19.94
N ALA A 21 11.52 -2.95 -20.51
CA ALA A 21 12.86 -3.12 -21.06
C ALA A 21 13.87 -3.59 -20.00
N ALA A 22 13.81 -3.03 -18.78
CA ALA A 22 14.66 -3.46 -17.67
C ALA A 22 14.42 -4.92 -17.25
N LYS A 23 13.24 -5.48 -17.55
CA LYS A 23 12.88 -6.89 -17.31
C LYS A 23 13.03 -7.78 -18.55
N GLY A 24 13.44 -7.22 -19.69
CA GLY A 24 13.51 -7.95 -20.97
C GLY A 24 12.15 -8.42 -21.49
N LEU A 25 11.07 -7.78 -21.06
CA LEU A 25 9.69 -8.11 -21.45
C LEU A 25 9.17 -7.10 -22.47
N SER A 26 8.15 -7.49 -23.24
CA SER A 26 7.38 -6.51 -24.01
C SER A 26 6.58 -5.60 -23.06
N THR A 27 6.29 -4.38 -23.50
CA THR A 27 5.46 -3.44 -22.72
C THR A 27 4.10 -4.04 -22.37
N GLU A 28 3.50 -4.83 -23.27
CA GLU A 28 2.21 -5.50 -23.05
C GLU A 28 2.32 -6.62 -22.01
N GLN A 29 3.36 -7.46 -22.10
CA GLN A 29 3.60 -8.53 -21.14
C GLN A 29 3.83 -7.96 -19.74
N TYR A 30 4.65 -6.92 -19.65
CA TYR A 30 4.90 -6.26 -18.37
C TYR A 30 3.64 -5.56 -17.83
N ALA A 31 2.84 -4.91 -18.69
CA ALA A 31 1.56 -4.34 -18.28
C ALA A 31 0.60 -5.41 -17.76
N ARG A 32 0.58 -6.59 -18.38
CA ARG A 32 -0.24 -7.72 -17.94
C ARG A 32 0.21 -8.25 -16.59
N GLU A 33 1.51 -8.48 -16.40
CA GLU A 33 2.06 -8.88 -15.10
C GLU A 33 1.74 -7.86 -14.03
N VAL A 34 1.87 -6.57 -14.32
CA VAL A 34 1.47 -5.48 -13.42
C VAL A 34 -0.02 -5.55 -13.11
N LEU A 35 -0.90 -5.69 -14.10
CA LEU A 35 -2.35 -5.82 -13.83
C LEU A 35 -2.70 -7.09 -13.03
N GLU A 36 -1.92 -8.16 -13.19
CA GLU A 36 -2.08 -9.43 -12.47
C GLU A 36 -1.47 -9.38 -11.05
N HIS A 37 -0.40 -8.60 -10.82
CA HIS A 37 0.39 -8.58 -9.58
C HIS A 37 0.34 -7.27 -8.76
N ASP A 38 0.10 -6.10 -9.35
CA ASP A 38 -0.05 -4.80 -8.64
C ASP A 38 -1.42 -4.65 -7.98
N LEU A 39 -2.26 -5.69 -8.01
CA LEU A 39 -3.24 -5.85 -6.95
C LEU A 39 -2.46 -6.08 -5.65
N ALA A 40 -2.37 -5.03 -4.81
CA ALA A 40 -1.82 -5.11 -3.47
C ALA A 40 -2.21 -6.46 -2.83
N PRO A 41 -1.27 -7.19 -2.18
CA PRO A 41 -1.57 -8.49 -1.60
C PRO A 41 -2.86 -8.45 -0.78
N GLU A 42 -3.61 -9.55 -0.76
CA GLU A 42 -4.94 -9.56 -0.11
C GLU A 42 -4.89 -9.08 1.35
N TRP A 43 -3.84 -9.47 2.09
CA TRP A 43 -3.60 -9.01 3.45
C TRP A 43 -3.40 -7.49 3.54
N LEU A 44 -2.73 -6.87 2.56
CA LEU A 44 -2.46 -5.43 2.53
C LEU A 44 -3.74 -4.66 2.21
N ARG A 45 -4.53 -5.15 1.24
CA ARG A 45 -5.85 -4.57 0.92
C ARG A 45 -6.78 -4.58 2.13
N LYS A 46 -6.91 -5.74 2.80
CA LYS A 46 -7.71 -5.87 4.03
C LYS A 46 -7.23 -4.95 5.14
N SER A 47 -5.91 -4.84 5.33
CA SER A 47 -5.36 -3.94 6.35
C SER A 47 -5.68 -2.47 6.06
N TRP A 48 -5.57 -2.03 4.81
CA TRP A 48 -5.90 -0.67 4.40
C TRP A 48 -7.40 -0.38 4.55
N GLU A 49 -8.25 -1.29 4.10
CA GLU A 49 -9.71 -1.16 4.24
C GLU A 49 -10.12 -1.07 5.72
N THR A 50 -9.56 -1.94 6.57
CA THR A 50 -9.82 -1.92 8.02
C THR A 50 -9.37 -0.59 8.65
N ALA A 51 -8.19 -0.09 8.25
CA ALA A 51 -7.68 1.19 8.73
C ALA A 51 -8.59 2.36 8.33
N HIS A 52 -9.08 2.36 7.09
CA HIS A 52 -10.00 3.37 6.59
C HIS A 52 -11.36 3.33 7.29
N GLN A 53 -11.93 2.14 7.48
CA GLN A 53 -13.18 1.96 8.25
C GLN A 53 -13.04 2.42 9.70
N SER A 54 -11.85 2.26 10.27
CA SER A 54 -11.53 2.70 11.64
C SER A 54 -11.14 4.18 11.71
N GLY A 55 -11.10 4.90 10.58
CA GLY A 55 -10.71 6.31 10.48
C GLY A 55 -9.23 6.58 10.75
N LEU A 56 -8.39 5.54 10.78
CA LEU A 56 -6.95 5.66 11.05
C LEU A 56 -6.20 6.39 9.92
N ASP A 57 -6.77 6.41 8.72
CA ASP A 57 -6.26 7.14 7.57
C ASP A 57 -6.39 8.67 7.70
N ARG A 58 -7.16 9.14 8.68
CA ARG A 58 -7.44 10.57 8.91
C ARG A 58 -6.70 11.16 10.10
N LEU A 59 -5.93 10.34 10.82
CA LEU A 59 -5.17 10.82 11.96
C LEU A 59 -4.07 11.77 11.50
N SER A 60 -3.96 12.91 12.18
CA SER A 60 -2.79 13.78 12.01
C SER A 60 -1.59 13.19 12.75
N GLU A 61 -0.39 13.66 12.40
CA GLU A 61 0.84 13.28 13.11
C GLU A 61 0.74 13.57 14.62
N VAL A 62 0.09 14.67 14.99
CA VAL A 62 -0.14 15.06 16.40
C VAL A 62 -1.04 14.07 17.13
N ASP A 63 -2.10 13.57 16.48
CA ASP A 63 -3.01 12.58 17.08
C ASP A 63 -2.30 11.26 17.33
N ILE A 64 -1.45 10.85 16.38
CA ILE A 64 -0.65 9.62 16.47
C ILE A 64 0.34 9.72 17.64
N ASP A 65 1.06 10.83 17.75
CA ASP A 65 2.03 11.04 18.83
C ASP A 65 1.37 11.07 20.21
N ALA A 66 0.19 11.69 20.32
CA ALA A 66 -0.57 11.74 21.56
C ALA A 66 -0.97 10.33 22.04
N GLU A 67 -1.48 9.50 21.12
CA GLU A 67 -1.88 8.12 21.38
C GLU A 67 -0.67 7.24 21.77
N ILE A 68 0.45 7.35 21.03
CA ILE A 68 1.69 6.65 21.37
C ILE A 68 2.19 7.05 22.75
N ALA A 69 2.15 8.34 23.09
CA ALA A 69 2.56 8.82 24.40
C ALA A 69 1.65 8.28 25.52
N ALA A 70 0.34 8.20 25.29
CA ALA A 70 -0.63 7.62 26.21
C ALA A 70 -0.35 6.13 26.45
N ALA A 71 -0.24 5.32 25.39
CA ALA A 71 0.07 3.90 25.48
C ALA A 71 1.40 3.63 26.19
N ARG A 72 2.42 4.47 25.94
CA ARG A 72 3.71 4.39 26.64
C ARG A 72 3.59 4.71 28.14
N ARG A 73 2.76 5.68 28.52
CA ARG A 73 2.50 5.98 29.95
C ARG A 73 1.82 4.80 30.62
N GLU A 74 0.77 4.24 30.01
CA GLU A 74 0.04 3.09 30.55
C GLU A 74 0.94 1.87 30.80
N ARG A 75 1.83 1.56 29.83
CA ARG A 75 2.82 0.48 29.99
C ARG A 75 3.81 0.72 31.13
N ARG A 76 4.19 1.97 31.39
CA ARG A 76 5.07 2.31 32.51
C ARG A 76 4.35 2.26 33.85
N SER A 77 3.07 2.63 33.88
CA SER A 77 2.24 2.62 35.08
C SER A 77 1.74 1.23 35.46
N SER A 78 1.82 0.26 34.55
CA SER A 78 1.52 -1.15 34.80
C SER A 78 2.82 -1.93 34.98
N PRO A 79 3.40 -2.01 36.21
CA PRO A 79 4.56 -2.85 36.44
C PRO A 79 4.12 -4.30 36.23
N HIS A 80 4.62 -4.92 35.17
CA HIS A 80 4.76 -6.36 35.00
C HIS A 80 3.67 -7.20 35.69
N ARG A 81 2.49 -7.33 35.06
CA ARG A 81 1.59 -8.47 35.35
C ARG A 81 2.13 -9.72 34.64
N GLY A 82 3.37 -10.06 34.97
CA GLY A 82 3.99 -11.36 34.69
C GLY A 82 3.85 -12.19 35.96
N ALA A 83 2.74 -12.91 36.05
CA ALA A 83 2.53 -14.05 36.93
C ALA A 83 1.91 -15.17 36.10
#